data_AF-A0A9D2LLQ6-F1
#
_entry.id   AF-A0A9D2LLQ6-F1
#
_cell.length_a   1.000
_cell.length_b   1.000
_cell.length_c   1.000
_cell.angle_alpha   90.00
_cell.angle_beta   90.00
_cell.angle_gamma   90.00
#
_symmetry.space_group_name_H-M   'P 1'
#
loop_
_entity.id
_entity.type
_entity.pdbx_description
1 polymer ?
#
loop_
_entity_poly.entity_id
_entity_poly.type
_entity_poly.pdbx_seq_one_letter_code
_entity_poly.pdbx_strand_id
1 'polypeptide(L)'
;LYIKSIDRLGRNYAEILEQWRFLTKEKGIDIVVLDMPLLDTRRGKDLLGTFLSDIVLQVLSFVAENERTNIRQRQAEGIAAAKAKGIRFGRPPKPLPENFHSVYQRWKMGEITGTAAAKECGMPLATFRYRAEIYEKAKLL
;
A
#
# COMPACT_ATOMS: atom_id res chain seq x y z
N LEU A 1 24.57 20.85 -3.94
CA LEU A 1 23.76 20.06 -2.98
C LEU A 1 24.59 18.88 -2.50
N TYR A 2 24.70 18.69 -1.17
CA TYR A 2 25.34 17.50 -0.60
C TYR A 2 24.28 16.62 0.03
N ILE A 3 24.29 15.33 -0.32
CA ILE A 3 23.40 14.32 0.25
C ILE A 3 24.21 13.11 0.67
N LYS A 4 23.80 12.46 1.76
CA LYS A 4 24.45 11.24 2.24
C LYS A 4 24.36 10.12 1.19
N SER A 5 23.15 9.87 0.69
CA SER A 5 22.81 8.74 -0.18
C SER A 5 21.73 9.14 -1.20
N ILE A 6 21.65 8.42 -2.33
CA ILE A 6 20.75 8.75 -3.45
C ILE A 6 19.26 8.62 -3.05
N ASP A 7 18.93 7.71 -2.15
CA ASP A 7 17.55 7.49 -1.65
C ASP A 7 16.97 8.72 -0.93
N ARG A 8 17.79 9.74 -0.62
CA ARG A 8 17.32 11.02 -0.08
C ARG A 8 16.65 11.91 -1.13
N LEU A 9 16.74 11.56 -2.41
CA LEU A 9 16.11 12.31 -3.51
C LEU A 9 14.69 11.83 -3.84
N GLY A 10 14.25 10.66 -3.37
CA GLY A 10 12.90 10.16 -3.69
C GLY A 10 12.58 8.81 -3.06
N ARG A 11 11.29 8.46 -3.02
CA ARG A 11 10.81 7.19 -2.43
C ARG A 11 10.90 6.01 -3.37
N ASN A 12 11.07 6.29 -4.65
CA ASN A 12 11.33 5.31 -5.68
C ASN A 12 12.30 5.90 -6.71
N TYR A 13 12.82 5.04 -7.56
CA TYR A 13 13.86 5.43 -8.49
C TYR A 13 13.39 6.35 -9.62
N ALA A 14 12.10 6.28 -10.00
CA ALA A 14 11.52 7.22 -10.96
C ALA A 14 11.54 8.65 -10.38
N GLU A 15 11.10 8.82 -9.12
CA GLU A 15 11.19 10.10 -8.40
C GLU A 15 12.65 10.57 -8.27
N ILE A 16 13.58 9.68 -7.93
CA ILE A 16 15.01 10.02 -7.80
C ILE A 16 15.56 10.55 -9.12
N LEU A 17 15.26 9.90 -10.26
CA LEU A 17 15.70 10.34 -11.59
C LEU A 17 15.09 11.68 -11.98
N GLU A 18 13.82 11.89 -11.69
CA GLU A 18 13.12 13.16 -11.94
C GLU A 18 13.76 14.29 -11.13
N GLN A 19 13.94 14.09 -9.83
CA GLN A 19 14.58 15.09 -8.96
C GLN A 19 16.03 15.35 -9.36
N TRP A 20 16.78 14.31 -9.72
CA TRP A 20 18.15 14.46 -10.22
C TRP A 20 18.21 15.31 -11.48
N ARG A 21 17.36 15.02 -12.49
CA ARG A 21 17.28 15.79 -13.73
C ARG A 21 16.85 17.24 -13.49
N PHE A 22 15.83 17.44 -12.67
CA PHE A 22 15.36 18.78 -12.30
C PHE A 22 16.48 19.61 -11.67
N LEU A 23 17.18 19.05 -10.69
CA LEU A 23 18.27 19.74 -9.99
C LEU A 23 19.47 20.02 -10.91
N THR A 24 19.90 19.04 -11.71
CA THR A 24 21.12 19.16 -12.52
C THR A 24 20.91 19.89 -13.84
N LYS A 25 19.80 19.65 -14.54
CA LYS A 25 19.53 20.20 -15.88
C LYS A 25 18.71 21.49 -15.85
N GLU A 26 17.66 21.56 -15.04
CA GLU A 26 16.79 22.75 -15.00
C GLU A 26 17.33 23.81 -14.05
N LYS A 27 17.86 23.41 -12.89
CA LYS A 27 18.40 24.33 -11.88
C LYS A 27 19.91 24.51 -11.95
N GLY A 28 20.64 23.67 -12.69
CA GLY A 28 22.10 23.77 -12.83
C GLY A 28 22.85 23.54 -11.51
N ILE A 29 22.25 22.80 -10.57
CA ILE A 29 22.83 22.54 -9.25
C ILE A 29 23.69 21.29 -9.33
N ASP A 30 24.94 21.42 -8.87
CA ASP A 30 25.81 20.27 -8.67
C ASP A 30 25.36 19.42 -7.47
N ILE A 31 25.35 18.10 -7.64
CA ILE A 31 24.99 17.13 -6.61
C ILE A 31 26.22 16.30 -6.24
N VAL A 32 26.44 16.14 -4.94
CA VAL A 32 27.47 15.28 -4.37
C VAL A 32 26.80 14.25 -3.48
N VAL A 33 26.95 12.98 -3.84
CA VAL A 33 26.52 11.85 -3.00
C VAL A 33 27.72 11.33 -2.20
N LEU A 34 27.67 11.47 -0.88
CA LEU A 34 28.79 11.13 0.01
C LEU A 34 29.10 9.62 0.00
N ASP A 35 28.08 8.78 0.04
CA ASP A 35 28.23 7.32 0.10
C ASP A 35 28.52 6.70 -1.29
N MET A 36 28.43 7.49 -2.38
CA MET A 36 28.71 7.04 -3.75
C MET A 36 29.47 8.13 -4.53
N PRO A 37 30.80 8.25 -4.33
CA PRO A 37 31.61 9.32 -4.92
C PRO A 37 31.65 9.35 -6.46
N LEU A 38 31.22 8.27 -7.12
CA LEU A 38 31.02 8.21 -8.58
C LEU A 38 29.87 9.11 -9.06
N LEU A 39 28.94 9.46 -8.17
CA LEU A 39 27.83 10.38 -8.41
C LEU A 39 28.14 11.78 -7.86
N ASP A 40 29.29 12.33 -8.28
CA ASP A 40 29.69 13.71 -7.99
C ASP A 40 29.69 14.49 -9.30
N THR A 41 28.66 15.29 -9.54
CA THR A 41 28.50 16.04 -10.80
C THR A 41 29.49 17.20 -10.93
N ARG A 42 30.23 17.54 -9.87
CA ARG A 42 31.30 18.56 -9.94
C ARG A 42 32.55 18.03 -10.61
N ARG A 43 32.77 16.71 -10.54
CA ARG A 43 33.99 16.04 -11.02
C ARG A 43 33.75 15.56 -12.45
N GLY A 44 34.51 16.12 -13.39
CA GLY A 44 34.38 15.77 -14.81
C GLY A 44 33.22 16.50 -15.49
N LYS A 45 33.43 17.77 -15.82
CA LYS A 45 32.60 18.52 -16.79
C LYS A 45 32.70 17.96 -18.22
N ASP A 46 33.42 16.86 -18.39
CA ASP A 46 33.59 16.16 -19.65
C ASP A 46 32.37 15.27 -19.88
N LEU A 47 31.91 15.20 -21.15
CA LEU A 47 30.72 14.44 -21.56
C LEU A 47 30.69 13.00 -20.98
N LEU A 48 31.85 12.36 -20.87
CA LEU A 48 31.99 10.99 -20.39
C LEU A 48 31.64 10.83 -18.90
N GLY A 49 31.98 11.78 -18.03
CA GLY A 49 31.68 11.71 -16.60
C GLY A 49 30.19 11.88 -16.29
N THR A 50 29.55 12.79 -17.02
CA THR A 50 28.09 12.97 -16.96
C THR A 50 27.36 11.74 -17.49
N PHE A 51 27.82 11.18 -18.62
CA PHE A 51 27.22 9.98 -19.23
C PHE A 51 27.32 8.74 -18.33
N LEU A 52 28.49 8.50 -17.72
CA LEU A 52 28.67 7.37 -16.80
C LEU A 52 27.78 7.50 -15.56
N SER A 53 27.65 8.70 -15.00
CA SER A 53 26.76 8.97 -13.85
C SER A 53 25.30 8.68 -14.20
N ASP A 54 24.85 9.14 -15.38
CA ASP A 54 23.48 8.92 -15.85
C ASP A 54 23.19 7.42 -16.10
N ILE A 55 24.15 6.65 -16.64
CA ILE A 55 24.00 5.20 -16.83
C ILE A 55 23.91 4.46 -15.50
N VAL A 56 24.80 4.76 -14.55
CA VAL A 56 24.79 4.10 -13.25
C VAL A 56 23.46 4.34 -12.54
N LEU A 57 22.93 5.57 -12.61
CA LEU A 57 21.61 5.89 -12.08
C LEU A 57 20.48 5.10 -12.78
N GLN A 58 20.52 4.95 -14.11
CA GLN A 58 19.54 4.16 -14.86
C GLN A 58 19.58 2.67 -14.49
N VAL A 59 20.77 2.08 -14.36
CA VAL A 59 20.94 0.67 -13.97
C VAL A 59 20.41 0.44 -12.55
N LEU A 60 20.75 1.32 -11.60
CA LEU A 60 20.23 1.23 -10.24
C LEU A 60 18.70 1.35 -10.19
N SER A 61 18.13 2.19 -11.06
CA SER A 61 16.68 2.35 -11.19
C SER A 61 16.00 1.08 -11.66
N PHE A 62 16.55 0.45 -12.70
CA PHE A 62 16.06 -0.82 -13.21
C PHE A 62 16.14 -1.93 -12.17
N VAL A 63 17.29 -2.09 -11.50
CA VAL A 63 17.48 -3.14 -10.49
C VAL A 63 16.47 -3.02 -9.36
N ALA A 64 16.22 -1.80 -8.88
CA ALA A 64 15.30 -1.60 -7.78
C ALA A 64 13.82 -1.71 -8.17
N GLU A 65 13.45 -1.28 -9.36
CA GLU A 65 12.10 -1.52 -9.89
C GLU A 65 11.84 -3.02 -10.07
N ASN A 66 12.84 -3.76 -10.55
CA ASN A 66 12.78 -5.21 -10.65
C ASN A 66 12.63 -5.85 -9.26
N GLU A 67 13.41 -5.43 -8.26
CA GLU A 67 13.29 -5.96 -6.90
C GLU A 67 11.91 -5.65 -6.27
N ARG A 68 11.37 -4.44 -6.50
CA ARG A 68 10.01 -4.08 -6.06
C ARG A 68 8.96 -5.01 -6.68
N THR A 69 9.13 -5.35 -7.96
CA THR A 69 8.23 -6.25 -8.70
C THR A 69 8.35 -7.67 -8.16
N ASN A 70 9.58 -8.15 -7.92
CA ASN A 70 9.84 -9.46 -7.34
C ASN A 70 9.24 -9.62 -5.93
N ILE A 71 9.37 -8.61 -5.07
CA ILE A 71 8.77 -8.62 -3.73
C ILE A 71 7.25 -8.75 -3.83
N ARG A 72 6.60 -7.98 -4.72
CA ARG A 72 5.15 -8.05 -4.92
C ARG A 72 4.71 -9.40 -5.47
N GLN A 73 5.46 -9.96 -6.41
CA GLN A 73 5.19 -11.29 -6.96
C GLN A 73 5.25 -12.34 -5.85
N ARG A 74 6.36 -12.40 -5.09
CA ARG A 74 6.51 -13.34 -3.97
C ARG A 74 5.43 -13.15 -2.90
N GLN A 75 5.05 -11.90 -2.62
CA GLN A 75 3.95 -11.61 -1.70
C GLN A 75 2.61 -12.18 -2.21
N ALA A 76 2.31 -12.00 -3.49
CA ALA A 76 1.09 -12.54 -4.11
C ALA A 76 1.07 -14.07 -4.07
N GLU A 77 2.19 -14.71 -4.38
CA GLU A 77 2.39 -16.16 -4.28
C GLU A 77 2.17 -16.64 -2.83
N GLY A 78 2.74 -15.94 -1.84
CA GLY A 78 2.56 -16.24 -0.42
C GLY A 78 1.10 -16.10 0.05
N ILE A 79 0.40 -15.05 -0.40
CA ILE A 79 -1.04 -14.87 -0.11
C ILE A 79 -1.86 -15.98 -0.75
N ALA A 80 -1.56 -16.38 -2.00
CA ALA A 80 -2.25 -17.47 -2.67
C ALA A 80 -2.06 -18.80 -1.93
N ALA A 81 -0.83 -19.13 -1.53
CA ALA A 81 -0.52 -20.32 -0.74
C ALA A 81 -1.24 -20.32 0.62
N ALA A 82 -1.29 -19.18 1.30
CA ALA A 82 -2.01 -19.03 2.57
C ALA A 82 -3.53 -19.21 2.39
N LYS A 83 -4.12 -18.64 1.34
CA LYS A 83 -5.54 -18.84 1.00
C LYS A 83 -5.84 -20.31 0.70
N ALA A 84 -4.96 -21.01 -0.03
CA ALA A 84 -5.11 -22.43 -0.33
C ALA A 84 -5.06 -23.31 0.94
N LYS A 85 -4.29 -22.89 1.95
CA LYS A 85 -4.27 -23.51 3.28
C LYS A 85 -5.49 -23.14 4.16
N GLY A 86 -6.44 -22.36 3.64
CA GLY A 86 -7.63 -21.92 4.37
C GLY A 86 -7.36 -20.82 5.39
N ILE A 87 -6.20 -20.15 5.34
CA ILE A 87 -5.88 -19.06 6.27
C ILE A 87 -6.80 -17.87 5.96
N ARG A 88 -7.59 -17.48 6.95
CA ARG A 88 -8.49 -16.34 6.85
C ARG A 88 -7.72 -15.03 6.95
N PHE A 89 -7.83 -14.20 5.92
CA PHE A 89 -7.30 -12.84 5.90
C PHE A 89 -8.33 -11.81 6.37
N GLY A 90 -7.83 -10.63 6.74
CA GLY A 90 -8.64 -9.50 7.16
C GLY A 90 -9.02 -9.53 8.64
N ARG A 91 -9.77 -8.52 9.06
CA ARG A 91 -10.17 -8.35 10.46
C ARG A 91 -11.16 -9.46 10.88
N PRO A 92 -10.94 -10.16 12.00
CA PRO A 92 -11.94 -11.08 12.54
C PRO A 92 -13.26 -10.35 12.82
N PRO A 93 -14.41 -10.96 12.48
CA PRO A 93 -15.71 -10.37 12.74
C PRO A 93 -15.94 -10.33 14.24
N LYS A 94 -16.38 -9.19 14.77
CA LYS A 94 -16.88 -9.13 16.15
C LYS A 94 -18.05 -10.13 16.32
N PRO A 95 -18.17 -10.77 17.49
CA PRO A 95 -19.34 -11.60 17.79
C PRO A 95 -20.61 -10.78 17.69
N LEU A 96 -21.73 -11.44 17.38
CA LEU A 96 -23.02 -10.79 17.42
C LEU A 96 -23.40 -10.50 18.88
N PRO A 97 -24.06 -9.37 19.16
CA PRO A 97 -24.65 -9.12 20.48
C PRO A 97 -25.61 -10.25 20.89
N GLU A 98 -25.72 -10.52 22.19
CA GLU A 98 -26.62 -11.58 22.70
C GLU A 98 -28.09 -11.34 22.33
N ASN A 99 -28.52 -10.07 22.32
CA ASN A 99 -29.87 -9.66 21.91
C ASN A 99 -30.09 -9.65 20.40
N PHE A 100 -29.08 -9.97 19.57
CA PHE A 100 -29.19 -9.84 18.12
C PHE A 100 -30.33 -10.69 17.54
N HIS A 101 -30.54 -11.90 18.06
CA HIS A 101 -31.58 -12.79 17.55
C HIS A 101 -32.99 -12.22 17.73
N SER A 102 -33.31 -11.72 18.92
CA SER A 102 -34.64 -11.16 19.22
C SER A 102 -34.88 -9.87 18.45
N VAL A 103 -33.87 -8.99 18.39
CA VAL A 103 -33.91 -7.75 17.60
C VAL A 103 -34.11 -8.02 16.12
N TYR A 104 -33.42 -9.03 15.56
CA TYR A 104 -33.60 -9.45 14.17
C TYR A 104 -35.05 -9.90 13.88
N GLN A 105 -35.66 -10.69 14.77
CA GLN A 105 -37.04 -11.16 14.56
C GLN A 105 -38.05 -10.02 14.58
N ARG A 106 -37.96 -9.13 15.57
CA ARG A 106 -38.82 -7.93 15.65
C ARG A 106 -38.69 -7.06 14.41
N TRP A 107 -37.46 -6.90 13.91
CA TRP A 107 -37.21 -6.16 12.67
C TRP A 107 -37.81 -6.87 11.45
N LYS A 108 -37.65 -8.19 11.32
CA LYS A 108 -38.18 -8.99 10.20
C LYS A 108 -39.70 -9.01 10.16
N MET A 109 -40.34 -8.97 11.33
CA MET A 109 -41.80 -8.86 11.48
C MET A 109 -42.32 -7.43 11.25
N GLY A 110 -41.44 -6.44 11.06
CA GLY A 110 -41.81 -5.05 10.83
C GLY A 110 -42.18 -4.26 12.10
N GLU A 111 -41.96 -4.84 13.30
CA GLU A 111 -42.29 -4.21 14.58
C GLU A 111 -41.34 -3.07 14.95
N ILE A 112 -40.10 -3.14 14.48
CA ILE A 112 -39.09 -2.09 14.65
C ILE A 112 -38.44 -1.73 13.33
N THR A 113 -38.03 -0.47 13.20
CA THR A 113 -37.27 -0.02 12.04
C THR A 113 -35.83 -0.55 12.09
N GLY A 114 -35.17 -0.62 10.93
CA GLY A 114 -33.77 -1.05 10.88
C GLY A 114 -32.84 -0.12 11.66
N THR A 115 -33.16 1.17 11.77
CA THR A 115 -32.40 2.14 12.58
C THR A 115 -32.53 1.86 14.07
N ALA A 116 -33.74 1.54 14.55
CA ALA A 116 -33.97 1.14 15.93
C ALA A 116 -33.25 -0.16 16.26
N ALA A 117 -33.35 -1.16 15.38
CA ALA A 117 -32.67 -2.45 15.52
C ALA A 117 -31.14 -2.31 15.61
N ALA A 118 -30.55 -1.47 14.74
CA ALA A 118 -29.12 -1.19 14.75
C ALA A 118 -28.67 -0.52 16.06
N LYS A 119 -29.46 0.42 16.57
CA LYS A 119 -29.22 1.11 17.84
C LYS A 119 -29.28 0.14 19.03
N GLU A 120 -30.29 -0.73 19.08
CA GLU A 120 -30.42 -1.78 20.12
C GLU A 120 -29.26 -2.79 20.08
N CYS A 121 -28.68 -3.03 18.90
CA CYS A 121 -27.51 -3.90 18.72
C CYS A 121 -26.16 -3.17 18.90
N GLY A 122 -26.14 -1.88 19.23
CA GLY A 122 -24.91 -1.10 19.42
C GLY A 122 -24.02 -1.03 18.17
N MET A 123 -24.59 -1.05 16.96
CA MET A 123 -23.83 -1.03 15.71
C MET A 123 -24.43 -0.09 14.65
N PRO A 124 -23.65 0.37 13.66
CA PRO A 124 -24.17 1.17 12.56
C PRO A 124 -25.24 0.44 11.74
N LEU A 125 -26.21 1.17 11.17
CA LEU A 125 -27.28 0.61 10.35
C LEU A 125 -26.77 -0.29 9.21
N ALA A 126 -25.72 0.15 8.51
CA ALA A 126 -25.10 -0.64 7.44
C ALA A 126 -24.55 -1.98 7.95
N THR A 127 -23.90 -1.97 9.12
CA THR A 127 -23.40 -3.20 9.76
C THR A 127 -24.53 -4.10 10.18
N PHE A 128 -25.60 -3.55 10.76
CA PHE A 128 -26.79 -4.33 11.13
C PHE A 128 -27.41 -5.04 9.92
N ARG A 129 -27.66 -4.32 8.81
CA ARG A 129 -28.22 -4.90 7.58
C ARG A 129 -27.34 -6.00 6.99
N TYR A 130 -26.03 -5.75 6.90
CA TYR A 130 -25.06 -6.75 6.44
C TYR A 130 -25.05 -8.01 7.33
N ARG A 131 -25.06 -7.83 8.66
CA ARG A 131 -25.09 -8.95 9.62
C ARG A 131 -26.42 -9.69 9.58
N ALA A 132 -27.53 -8.99 9.38
CA ALA A 132 -28.87 -9.58 9.26
C ALA A 132 -28.97 -10.47 8.02
N GLU A 133 -28.43 -10.02 6.87
CA GLU A 133 -28.38 -10.83 5.63
C GLU A 133 -27.57 -12.12 5.82
N ILE A 134 -26.41 -12.03 6.47
CA ILE A 134 -25.58 -13.21 6.78
C ILE A 134 -26.30 -14.15 7.74
N TYR A 135 -26.95 -13.59 8.78
CA TYR A 135 -27.69 -14.36 9.77
C TYR A 135 -28.88 -15.11 9.16
N GLU A 136 -29.60 -14.47 8.23
CA GLU A 136 -30.68 -15.09 7.47
C GLU A 136 -30.18 -16.26 6.61
N LYS A 137 -29.11 -16.04 5.85
CA LYS A 137 -28.47 -17.08 5.02
C LYS A 137 -27.96 -18.27 5.83
N ALA A 138 -27.41 -18.01 7.02
CA ALA A 138 -26.90 -19.06 7.91
C ALA A 138 -28.00 -19.89 8.60
N LYS A 139 -29.26 -19.41 8.64
CA LYS A 139 -30.41 -20.16 9.15
C LYS A 139 -31.19 -20.91 8.06
N LEU A 140 -30.94 -20.60 6.79
CA LEU A 140 -31.57 -21.25 5.63
C LEU A 140 -30.77 -22.45 5.09
N LEU A 141 -29.54 -22.63 5.59
CA LEU A 141 -28.68 -23.82 5.41
C LEU A 141 -28.71 -24.65 6.68
#